data_AF-A0A1J5P6A7-F1
#
_entry.id   AF-A0A1J5P6A7-F1
#
_cell.length_a   1.000
_cell.length_b   1.000
_cell.length_c   1.000
_cell.angle_alpha   90.00
_cell.angle_beta   90.00
_cell.angle_gamma   90.00
#
_symmetry.space_group_name_H-M   'P 1'
#
loop_
_entity.id
_entity.type
_entity.pdbx_description
1 polymer ?
#
loop_
_entity_poly.entity_id
_entity_poly.type
_entity_poly.pdbx_seq_one_letter_code
_entity_poly.pdbx_strand_id
1 'polypeptide(L)'
;MGVDIAPFRPANVGFNVAWSPHMARHFGTPIKGAALIAGAQRERGEFVLTARGLEGGGIYAVSRALREGAPLTLDLLPDRSEDEIAAKLGARGKDTVANQLRKALHLGPAQIALLQEFARPLPEGAALARLIKALPVPLQGPRPLDEAISTAGGIRRDAMTDSLMLRALPGVHAAGEMLDWEAPTGGYLLTACLATGRWAGRGAA
;
A
#
# COMPACT_ATOMS: atom_id res chain seq x y z
N MET A 1 4.46 -25.54 -22.17
CA MET A 1 3.57 -25.64 -23.35
C MET A 1 3.72 -24.47 -24.33
N GLY A 2 4.87 -23.77 -24.39
CA GLY A 2 5.09 -22.69 -25.38
C GLY A 2 4.28 -21.40 -25.20
N VAL A 3 3.46 -21.29 -24.15
CA VAL A 3 2.71 -20.07 -23.81
C VAL A 3 3.61 -19.11 -23.06
N ASP A 4 3.71 -17.87 -23.54
CA ASP A 4 4.49 -16.82 -22.87
C ASP A 4 3.74 -16.27 -21.64
N ILE A 5 4.46 -16.20 -20.51
CA ILE A 5 3.91 -15.87 -19.20
C ILE A 5 4.81 -14.82 -18.55
N ALA A 6 4.20 -13.75 -18.06
CA ALA A 6 4.85 -12.80 -17.18
C ALA A 6 5.02 -13.40 -15.78
N PRO A 7 6.19 -13.23 -15.13
CA PRO A 7 6.45 -13.78 -13.79
C PRO A 7 5.39 -13.32 -12.77
N PHE A 8 4.91 -14.24 -11.94
CA PHE A 8 3.98 -13.92 -10.88
C PHE A 8 4.62 -13.03 -9.81
N ARG A 9 3.89 -11.99 -9.40
CA ARG A 9 4.29 -11.09 -8.32
C ARG A 9 3.08 -10.83 -7.41
N PRO A 10 3.28 -10.58 -6.12
CA PRO A 10 2.17 -10.31 -5.21
C PRO A 10 1.53 -8.95 -5.53
N ALA A 11 0.20 -8.89 -5.53
CA ALA A 11 -0.59 -7.67 -5.72
C ALA A 11 -1.60 -7.51 -4.58
N ASN A 12 -1.94 -6.28 -4.20
CA ASN A 12 -2.83 -5.99 -3.06
C ASN A 12 -2.35 -6.71 -1.79
N VAL A 13 -1.08 -6.51 -1.46
CA VAL A 13 -0.35 -7.26 -0.43
C VAL A 13 0.22 -6.31 0.63
N GLY A 14 0.42 -6.82 1.85
CA GLY A 14 1.15 -6.09 2.88
C GLY A 14 2.64 -5.94 2.56
N PHE A 15 3.33 -5.10 3.34
CA PHE A 15 4.78 -4.88 3.24
C PHE A 15 5.46 -5.10 4.58
N ASN A 16 6.68 -5.64 4.54
CA ASN A 16 7.47 -5.92 5.73
C ASN A 16 8.04 -4.65 6.33
N VAL A 17 8.08 -4.59 7.67
CA VAL A 17 8.82 -3.57 8.42
C VAL A 17 9.54 -4.27 9.57
N ALA A 18 10.82 -3.98 9.75
CA ALA A 18 11.57 -4.43 10.94
C ALA A 18 11.26 -3.50 12.11
N TRP A 19 10.28 -3.88 12.91
CA TRP A 19 9.85 -3.13 14.08
C TRP A 19 10.82 -3.27 15.26
N SER A 20 11.03 -2.19 16.00
CA SER A 20 11.60 -2.27 17.33
C SER A 20 10.58 -2.83 18.36
N PRO A 21 11.02 -3.37 19.51
CA PRO A 21 10.13 -4.02 20.48
C PRO A 21 9.01 -3.13 21.03
N HIS A 22 9.20 -1.80 21.03
CA HIS A 22 8.20 -0.88 21.58
C HIS A 22 6.92 -0.81 20.74
N MET A 23 7.00 -1.21 19.46
CA MET A 23 5.86 -1.20 18.54
C MET A 23 4.87 -2.32 18.82
N ALA A 24 5.27 -3.38 19.55
CA ALA A 24 4.46 -4.58 19.73
C ALA A 24 3.07 -4.32 20.31
N ARG A 25 2.96 -3.38 21.27
CA ARG A 25 1.68 -2.99 21.89
C ARG A 25 0.72 -2.25 20.95
N HIS A 26 1.20 -1.83 19.77
CA HIS A 26 0.42 -1.11 18.77
C HIS A 26 -0.03 -2.01 17.62
N PHE A 27 0.41 -3.26 17.57
CA PHE A 27 -0.04 -4.20 16.55
C PHE A 27 -1.57 -4.45 16.66
N GLY A 28 -2.21 -4.61 15.51
CA GLY A 28 -3.68 -4.64 15.36
C GLY A 28 -4.34 -3.26 15.37
N THR A 29 -3.59 -2.17 15.62
CA THR A 29 -4.16 -0.83 15.63
C THR A 29 -4.27 -0.26 14.21
N PRO A 30 -5.45 0.20 13.78
CA PRO A 30 -5.60 0.89 12.51
C PRO A 30 -5.12 2.34 12.61
N ILE A 31 -4.37 2.79 11.59
CA ILE A 31 -4.08 4.18 11.31
C ILE A 31 -5.08 4.66 10.26
N LYS A 32 -6.01 5.51 10.67
CA LYS A 32 -7.12 5.97 9.83
C LYS A 32 -6.85 7.32 9.21
N GLY A 33 -7.28 7.47 7.96
CA GLY A 33 -7.33 8.77 7.29
C GLY A 33 -5.96 9.38 7.01
N ALA A 34 -4.88 8.61 7.05
CA ALA A 34 -3.57 9.03 6.57
C ALA A 34 -3.57 9.07 5.03
N ALA A 35 -2.69 9.87 4.45
CA ALA A 35 -2.37 9.72 3.03
C ALA A 35 -1.06 8.94 2.87
N LEU A 36 -1.11 7.89 2.06
CA LEU A 36 0.02 7.05 1.67
C LEU A 36 0.54 7.56 0.33
N ILE A 37 1.83 7.86 0.28
CA ILE A 37 2.47 8.45 -0.89
C ILE A 37 3.58 7.51 -1.35
N ALA A 38 3.48 7.05 -2.60
CA ALA A 38 4.43 6.14 -3.24
C ALA A 38 4.73 6.65 -4.65
N GLY A 39 5.90 7.28 -4.82
CA GLY A 39 6.27 7.92 -6.09
C GLY A 39 5.28 9.04 -6.44
N ALA A 40 4.63 8.94 -7.60
CA ALA A 40 3.60 9.90 -8.04
C ALA A 40 2.21 9.62 -7.45
N GLN A 41 2.00 8.48 -6.79
CA GLN A 41 0.70 8.12 -6.21
C GLN A 41 0.53 8.75 -4.83
N ARG A 42 -0.67 9.28 -4.56
CA ARG A 42 -1.09 9.73 -3.23
C ARG A 42 -2.50 9.25 -2.97
N GLU A 43 -2.64 8.32 -2.04
CA GLU A 43 -3.91 7.67 -1.72
C GLU A 43 -4.32 7.95 -0.28
N ARG A 44 -5.58 8.32 -0.08
CA ARG A 44 -6.14 8.47 1.26
C ARG A 44 -6.75 7.15 1.70
N GLY A 45 -6.36 6.65 2.87
CA GLY A 45 -6.86 5.37 3.33
C GLY A 45 -6.55 5.05 4.78
N GLU A 46 -6.77 3.78 5.11
CA GLU A 46 -6.34 3.21 6.37
C GLU A 46 -5.39 2.05 6.16
N PHE A 47 -4.53 1.81 7.15
CA PHE A 47 -3.68 0.64 7.21
C PHE A 47 -3.52 0.22 8.67
N VAL A 48 -3.18 -1.05 8.88
CA VAL A 48 -3.03 -1.67 10.20
C VAL A 48 -1.55 -1.94 10.43
N LEU A 49 -1.11 -1.66 11.66
CA LEU A 49 0.20 -2.07 12.14
C LEU A 49 0.12 -3.56 12.50
N THR A 50 0.94 -4.40 11.90
CA THR A 50 1.02 -5.83 12.25
C THR A 50 2.40 -6.19 12.72
N ALA A 51 2.51 -7.36 13.37
CA ALA A 51 3.79 -7.88 13.81
C ALA A 51 4.81 -8.03 12.66
N ARG A 52 4.34 -8.17 11.43
CA ARG A 52 5.18 -8.39 10.25
C ARG A 52 5.38 -7.14 9.40
N GLY A 53 4.60 -6.08 9.63
CA GLY A 53 4.75 -4.82 8.91
C GLY A 53 3.45 -4.04 8.79
N LEU A 54 3.12 -3.60 7.58
CA LEU A 54 1.95 -2.79 7.28
C LEU A 54 1.04 -3.50 6.27
N GLU A 55 -0.26 -3.49 6.52
CA GLU A 55 -1.27 -4.05 5.62
C GLU A 55 -2.58 -3.27 5.68
N GLY A 56 -3.51 -3.54 4.77
CA GLY A 56 -4.81 -2.86 4.71
C GLY A 56 -5.00 -2.05 3.44
N GLY A 57 -6.24 -1.58 3.23
CA GLY A 57 -6.69 -1.00 1.95
C GLY A 57 -5.81 0.13 1.43
N GLY A 58 -5.33 1.01 2.31
CA GLY A 58 -4.42 2.11 1.94
C GLY A 58 -3.07 1.61 1.41
N ILE A 59 -2.49 0.57 2.03
CA ILE A 59 -1.25 -0.06 1.56
C ILE A 59 -1.49 -0.78 0.22
N TYR A 60 -2.61 -1.46 0.09
CA TYR A 60 -2.95 -2.21 -1.13
C TYR A 60 -3.10 -1.28 -2.34
N ALA A 61 -3.73 -0.12 -2.14
CA ALA A 61 -3.92 0.89 -3.19
C ALA A 61 -2.61 1.39 -3.81
N VAL A 62 -1.52 1.48 -3.02
CA VAL A 62 -0.19 1.90 -3.49
C VAL A 62 0.79 0.74 -3.68
N SER A 63 0.36 -0.52 -3.47
CA SER A 63 1.24 -1.69 -3.41
C SER A 63 2.02 -1.93 -4.70
N ARG A 64 1.45 -1.61 -5.87
CA ARG A 64 2.15 -1.69 -7.16
C ARG A 64 3.38 -0.78 -7.20
N ALA A 65 3.22 0.51 -6.91
CA ALA A 65 4.32 1.47 -6.95
C ALA A 65 5.43 1.08 -5.96
N LEU A 66 5.05 0.64 -4.76
CA LEU A 66 5.99 0.15 -3.75
C LEU A 66 6.77 -1.09 -4.21
N ARG A 67 6.08 -2.04 -4.85
CA ARG A 67 6.68 -3.25 -5.43
C ARG A 67 7.62 -2.94 -6.61
N GLU A 68 7.39 -1.84 -7.31
CA GLU A 68 8.25 -1.31 -8.38
C GLU A 68 9.41 -0.46 -7.85
N GLY A 69 9.52 -0.29 -6.53
CA GLY A 69 10.67 0.34 -5.86
C GLY A 69 10.45 1.78 -5.40
N ALA A 70 9.23 2.32 -5.52
CA ALA A 70 8.93 3.62 -4.96
C ALA A 70 9.01 3.60 -3.42
N PRO A 71 9.60 4.63 -2.77
CA PRO A 71 9.59 4.73 -1.32
C PRO A 71 8.17 5.05 -0.81
N LEU A 72 7.84 4.54 0.38
CA LEU A 72 6.61 4.93 1.08
C LEU A 72 6.89 6.12 1.99
N THR A 73 6.05 7.15 1.87
CA THR A 73 5.94 8.23 2.85
C THR A 73 4.51 8.37 3.34
N LEU A 74 4.34 8.73 4.60
CA LEU A 74 3.04 8.93 5.24
C LEU A 74 2.81 10.39 5.57
N ASP A 75 1.67 10.90 5.12
CA ASP A 75 1.08 12.14 5.60
C ASP A 75 0.05 11.79 6.68
N LEU A 76 0.43 11.98 7.95
CA LEU A 76 -0.39 11.57 9.10
C LEU A 76 -1.54 12.55 9.38
N LEU A 77 -1.52 13.75 8.79
CA LEU A 77 -2.54 14.79 8.94
C LEU A 77 -2.85 15.42 7.57
N PRO A 78 -3.45 14.65 6.62
CA PRO A 78 -3.63 15.12 5.25
C PRO A 78 -4.61 16.28 5.10
N ASP A 79 -5.47 16.51 6.09
CA ASP A 79 -6.43 17.63 6.12
C ASP A 79 -5.85 18.94 6.63
N ARG A 80 -4.59 18.94 7.09
CA ARG A 80 -3.93 20.12 7.62
C ARG A 80 -2.71 20.48 6.78
N SER A 81 -2.51 21.77 6.58
CA SER A 81 -1.29 22.27 5.94
C SER A 81 -0.10 22.14 6.89
N GLU A 82 1.11 22.18 6.33
CA GLU A 82 2.34 22.19 7.12
C GLU A 82 2.39 23.39 8.07
N ASP A 83 2.01 24.58 7.60
CA ASP A 83 1.98 25.82 8.39
C ASP A 83 1.00 25.73 9.56
N GLU A 84 -0.19 25.15 9.35
CA GLU A 84 -1.16 24.92 10.42
C GLU A 84 -0.61 23.97 11.49
N ILE A 85 0.12 22.92 11.09
CA ILE A 85 0.75 21.99 12.01
C ILE A 85 1.86 22.70 12.78
N ALA A 86 2.73 23.45 12.10
CA ALA A 86 3.82 24.19 12.72
C ALA A 86 3.31 25.23 13.73
N ALA A 87 2.26 25.98 13.37
CA ALA A 87 1.63 26.96 14.25
C ALA A 87 1.04 26.31 15.50
N LYS A 88 0.39 25.14 15.37
CA LYS A 88 -0.16 24.40 16.50
C LYS A 88 0.90 23.79 17.40
N LEU A 89 2.03 23.37 16.85
CA LEU A 89 3.17 22.90 17.65
C LEU A 89 3.75 24.06 18.46
N GLY A 90 3.94 25.24 17.84
CA GLY A 90 4.41 26.44 18.52
C GLY A 90 5.77 26.25 19.23
N ALA A 91 6.08 27.16 20.16
CA ALA A 91 7.27 27.02 21.00
C ALA A 91 7.06 25.91 22.05
N ARG A 92 8.06 25.04 22.20
CA ARG A 92 8.01 23.92 23.14
C ARG A 92 7.95 24.44 24.58
N GLY A 93 6.85 24.17 25.26
CA GLY A 93 6.71 24.41 26.70
C GLY A 93 7.41 23.34 27.55
N LYS A 94 6.91 23.11 28.78
CA LYS A 94 7.43 22.05 29.68
C LYS A 94 6.99 20.63 29.30
N ASP A 95 6.14 20.48 28.27
CA ASP A 95 5.63 19.19 27.84
C ASP A 95 6.68 18.37 27.06
N THR A 96 6.56 17.04 27.14
CA THR A 96 7.29 16.13 26.24
C THR A 96 6.73 16.24 24.81
N VAL A 97 7.56 15.94 23.80
CA VAL A 97 7.13 15.95 22.38
C VAL A 97 5.89 15.08 22.16
N ALA A 98 5.83 13.89 22.77
CA ALA A 98 4.66 13.02 22.67
C ALA A 98 3.38 13.66 23.26
N ASN A 99 3.49 14.36 24.39
CA ASN A 99 2.34 15.07 24.97
C ASN A 99 1.92 16.27 24.14
N GLN A 100 2.87 17.00 23.54
CA GLN A 100 2.58 18.10 22.63
C GLN A 100 1.85 17.60 21.38
N LEU A 101 2.33 16.53 20.73
CA LEU A 101 1.68 15.90 19.58
C LEU A 101 0.24 15.47 19.88
N ARG A 102 0.02 14.85 21.05
CA ARG A 102 -1.31 14.43 21.48
C ARG A 102 -2.25 15.62 21.78
N LYS A 103 -1.78 16.65 22.48
CA LYS A 103 -2.62 17.79 22.88
C LYS A 103 -2.90 18.76 21.73
N ALA A 104 -1.87 19.13 20.97
CA ALA A 104 -1.97 20.15 19.93
C ALA A 104 -2.54 19.59 18.61
N LEU A 105 -2.13 18.38 18.23
CA LEU A 105 -2.47 17.79 16.94
C LEU A 105 -3.50 16.65 17.03
N HIS A 106 -3.82 16.18 18.25
CA HIS A 106 -4.71 15.04 18.48
C HIS A 106 -4.23 13.74 17.83
N LEU A 107 -2.90 13.57 17.67
CA LEU A 107 -2.36 12.32 17.17
C LEU A 107 -2.59 11.20 18.20
N GLY A 108 -3.07 10.06 17.69
CA GLY A 108 -3.29 8.86 18.49
C GLY A 108 -1.96 8.20 18.90
N PRO A 109 -1.98 7.30 19.91
CA PRO A 109 -0.77 6.63 20.40
C PRO A 109 0.03 5.91 19.31
N ALA A 110 -0.64 5.24 18.37
CA ALA A 110 0.02 4.51 17.28
C ALA A 110 0.65 5.45 16.23
N GLN A 111 0.03 6.59 15.92
CA GLN A 111 0.61 7.61 15.03
C GLN A 111 1.86 8.24 15.66
N ILE A 112 1.81 8.53 16.97
CA ILE A 112 2.97 9.02 17.71
C ILE A 112 4.06 7.95 17.75
N ALA A 113 3.71 6.67 17.94
CA ALA A 113 4.68 5.57 17.92
C ALA A 113 5.39 5.46 16.56
N LEU A 114 4.68 5.60 15.44
CA LEU A 114 5.30 5.61 14.11
C LEU A 114 6.33 6.74 13.94
N LEU A 115 6.02 7.96 14.39
CA LEU A 115 6.98 9.07 14.39
C LEU A 115 8.23 8.71 15.21
N GLN A 116 8.04 8.11 16.38
CA GLN A 116 9.14 7.71 17.26
C GLN A 116 9.96 6.55 16.69
N GLU A 117 9.32 5.62 15.99
CA GLU A 117 9.97 4.47 15.36
C GLU A 117 10.86 4.88 14.19
N PHE A 118 10.38 5.75 13.31
CA PHE A 118 11.06 6.02 12.04
C PHE A 118 11.89 7.29 12.01
N ALA A 119 11.77 8.16 13.01
CA ALA A 119 12.36 9.50 12.94
C ALA A 119 12.96 9.98 14.26
N ARG A 120 13.36 9.06 15.14
CA ARG A 120 14.11 9.43 16.35
C ARG A 120 15.55 9.84 16.01
N PRO A 121 16.10 10.88 16.67
CA PRO A 121 15.42 11.83 17.55
C PRO A 121 14.48 12.76 16.76
N LEU A 122 13.29 13.03 17.32
CA LEU A 122 12.31 13.88 16.63
C LEU A 122 12.81 15.33 16.56
N PRO A 123 12.72 15.99 15.39
CA PRO A 123 13.01 17.40 15.28
C PRO A 123 11.93 18.24 15.98
N GLU A 124 12.16 19.55 16.07
CA GLU A 124 11.22 20.51 16.66
C GLU A 124 10.68 21.50 15.61
N GLY A 125 9.60 22.20 15.96
CA GLY A 125 9.03 23.29 15.15
C GLY A 125 8.66 22.87 13.73
N ALA A 126 9.02 23.69 12.74
CA ALA A 126 8.68 23.47 11.33
C ALA A 126 9.26 22.16 10.76
N ALA A 127 10.39 21.67 11.28
CA ALA A 127 10.94 20.39 10.85
C ALA A 127 10.08 19.21 11.33
N LEU A 128 9.45 19.31 12.49
CA LEU A 128 8.47 18.31 12.96
C LEU A 128 7.18 18.35 12.14
N ALA A 129 6.73 19.54 11.74
CA ALA A 129 5.57 19.68 10.86
C ALA A 129 5.81 18.99 9.51
N ARG A 130 6.96 19.25 8.87
CA ARG A 130 7.40 18.55 7.65
C ARG A 130 7.41 17.04 7.82
N LEU A 131 7.98 16.56 8.91
CA LEU A 131 8.07 15.13 9.21
C LEU A 131 6.68 14.48 9.37
N ILE A 132 5.71 15.16 9.98
CA ILE A 132 4.34 14.64 10.14
C ILE A 132 3.62 14.54 8.79
N LYS A 133 3.91 15.46 7.86
CA LYS A 133 3.37 15.47 6.49
C LYS A 133 4.05 14.48 5.55
N ALA A 134 5.28 14.06 5.84
CA ALA A 134 6.09 13.21 4.98
C ALA A 134 6.99 12.27 5.79
N LEU A 135 6.39 11.42 6.63
CA LEU A 135 7.12 10.45 7.45
C LEU A 135 7.62 9.30 6.56
N PRO A 136 8.94 9.12 6.35
CA PRO A 136 9.46 8.00 5.58
C PRO A 136 9.24 6.68 6.30
N VAL A 137 8.89 5.63 5.55
CA VAL A 137 8.68 4.28 6.09
C VAL A 137 9.70 3.32 5.45
N PRO A 138 10.63 2.72 6.22
CA PRO A 138 11.65 1.81 5.72
C PRO A 138 11.06 0.41 5.47
N LEU A 139 10.37 0.24 4.34
CA LEU A 139 9.81 -1.06 3.95
C LEU A 139 10.91 -2.05 3.54
N GLN A 140 10.72 -3.33 3.88
CA GLN A 140 11.62 -4.44 3.54
C GLN A 140 11.02 -5.35 2.45
N GLY A 141 10.30 -4.73 1.50
CA GLY A 141 9.64 -5.43 0.40
C GLY A 141 8.26 -6.01 0.76
N PRO A 142 7.52 -6.51 -0.25
CA PRO A 142 6.18 -7.05 -0.07
C PRO A 142 6.19 -8.37 0.72
N ARG A 143 5.03 -8.74 1.29
CA ARG A 143 4.81 -10.10 1.80
C ARG A 143 4.83 -11.14 0.66
N PRO A 144 5.04 -12.43 0.96
CA PRO A 144 5.05 -13.50 -0.04
C PRO A 144 3.75 -13.60 -0.85
N LEU A 145 3.84 -14.23 -2.02
CA LEU A 145 2.70 -14.44 -2.93
C LEU A 145 1.54 -15.18 -2.26
N ASP A 146 1.83 -16.16 -1.41
CA ASP A 146 0.82 -16.96 -0.68
C ASP A 146 -0.05 -16.13 0.28
N GLU A 147 0.37 -14.90 0.59
CA GLU A 147 -0.37 -13.97 1.43
C GLU A 147 -1.00 -12.81 0.65
N ALA A 148 -0.78 -12.77 -0.67
CA ALA A 148 -1.35 -11.73 -1.52
C ALA A 148 -2.85 -11.97 -1.75
N ILE A 149 -3.62 -10.89 -1.82
CA ILE A 149 -5.05 -10.97 -2.13
C ILE A 149 -5.26 -11.30 -3.62
N SER A 150 -4.29 -10.95 -4.45
CA SER A 150 -4.30 -11.17 -5.90
C SER A 150 -2.88 -11.19 -6.44
N THR A 151 -2.74 -11.53 -7.70
CA THR A 151 -1.46 -11.65 -8.41
C THR A 151 -1.34 -10.62 -9.52
N ALA A 152 -0.09 -10.23 -9.79
CA ALA A 152 0.32 -9.62 -11.05
C ALA A 152 1.14 -10.63 -11.84
N GLY A 153 1.17 -10.51 -13.17
CA GLY A 153 1.74 -11.53 -14.04
C GLY A 153 0.67 -12.51 -14.53
N GLY A 154 1.08 -13.51 -15.32
CA GLY A 154 0.15 -14.43 -15.97
C GLY A 154 0.37 -14.52 -17.48
N ILE A 155 -0.61 -15.05 -18.19
CA ILE A 155 -0.55 -15.27 -19.65
C ILE A 155 -0.54 -13.91 -20.35
N ARG A 156 0.52 -13.64 -21.11
CA ARG A 156 0.67 -12.36 -21.81
C ARG A 156 -0.36 -12.21 -22.92
N ARG A 157 -0.78 -10.97 -23.16
CA ARG A 157 -1.75 -10.65 -24.23
C ARG A 157 -1.31 -11.15 -25.61
N ASP A 158 -0.01 -11.06 -25.91
CA ASP A 158 0.57 -11.46 -27.19
C ASP A 158 0.53 -12.98 -27.42
N ALA A 159 0.48 -13.76 -26.33
CA ALA A 159 0.30 -15.21 -26.40
C ALA A 159 -1.13 -15.63 -26.80
N MET A 160 -2.05 -14.68 -26.97
CA MET A 160 -3.47 -14.92 -27.22
C MET A 160 -3.98 -14.25 -28.50
N THR A 161 -5.02 -14.83 -29.10
CA THR A 161 -5.86 -14.19 -30.12
C THR A 161 -6.80 -13.15 -29.50
N ASP A 162 -7.56 -12.45 -30.35
CA ASP A 162 -8.58 -11.49 -29.90
C ASP A 162 -9.78 -12.14 -29.22
N SER A 163 -9.90 -13.47 -29.28
CA SER A 163 -10.93 -14.24 -28.59
C SER A 163 -10.46 -14.82 -27.26
N LEU A 164 -9.26 -14.45 -26.80
CA LEU A 164 -8.56 -15.04 -25.63
C LEU A 164 -8.17 -16.53 -25.80
N MET A 165 -8.07 -17.01 -27.05
CA MET A 165 -7.53 -18.33 -27.34
C MET A 165 -6.00 -18.30 -27.30
N LEU A 166 -5.38 -19.29 -26.67
CA LEU A 166 -3.92 -19.44 -26.64
C LEU A 166 -3.39 -19.79 -28.03
N ARG A 167 -2.41 -19.02 -28.52
CA ARG A 167 -1.80 -19.26 -29.84
C ARG A 167 -1.04 -20.58 -29.90
N ALA A 168 -0.36 -20.94 -28.82
CA ALA A 168 0.41 -22.18 -28.71
C ALA A 168 -0.47 -23.42 -28.52
N LEU A 169 -1.74 -23.25 -28.13
CA LEU A 169 -2.68 -24.33 -27.83
C LEU A 169 -4.06 -23.99 -28.42
N PRO A 170 -4.25 -24.16 -29.75
CA PRO A 170 -5.54 -23.90 -30.39
C PRO A 170 -6.69 -24.68 -29.73
N GLY A 171 -7.82 -24.01 -29.55
CA GLY A 171 -8.98 -24.52 -28.81
C GLY A 171 -8.94 -24.27 -27.30
N VAL A 172 -7.77 -23.96 -26.73
CA VAL A 172 -7.65 -23.61 -25.30
C VAL A 172 -7.78 -22.11 -25.12
N HIS A 173 -8.65 -21.68 -24.20
CA HIS A 173 -8.89 -20.28 -23.88
C HIS A 173 -8.53 -19.98 -22.42
N ALA A 174 -8.11 -18.76 -22.13
CA ALA A 174 -7.80 -18.30 -20.78
C ALA A 174 -8.61 -17.04 -20.43
N ALA A 175 -8.94 -16.88 -19.15
CA ALA A 175 -9.73 -15.75 -18.66
C ALA A 175 -9.37 -15.45 -17.20
N GLY A 176 -9.86 -14.30 -16.71
CA GLY A 176 -9.70 -13.86 -15.34
C GLY A 176 -8.25 -13.63 -14.94
N GLU A 177 -7.92 -13.97 -13.71
CA GLU A 177 -6.60 -13.73 -13.11
C GLU A 177 -5.48 -14.60 -13.71
N MET A 178 -5.80 -15.55 -14.59
CA MET A 178 -4.78 -16.26 -15.35
C MET A 178 -4.05 -15.36 -16.35
N LEU A 179 -4.64 -14.22 -16.70
CA LEU A 179 -4.12 -13.27 -17.68
C LEU A 179 -3.15 -12.27 -17.02
N ASP A 180 -2.18 -11.75 -17.77
CA ASP A 180 -1.20 -10.77 -17.30
C ASP A 180 -1.82 -9.37 -17.12
N TRP A 181 -2.52 -9.18 -16.00
CA TRP A 181 -3.05 -7.90 -15.52
C TRP A 181 -3.17 -7.95 -13.98
N GLU A 182 -3.37 -6.80 -13.35
CA GLU A 182 -3.70 -6.74 -11.92
C GLU A 182 -4.80 -5.70 -11.70
N ALA A 183 -5.64 -5.92 -10.68
CA ALA A 183 -6.77 -5.05 -10.35
C ALA A 183 -6.53 -4.33 -9.02
N PRO A 184 -7.06 -3.10 -8.82
CA PRO A 184 -7.22 -2.56 -7.48
C PRO A 184 -8.24 -3.39 -6.67
N THR A 185 -8.19 -3.27 -5.34
CA THR A 185 -9.25 -3.82 -4.47
C THR A 185 -10.59 -3.10 -4.69
N GLY A 186 -11.69 -3.66 -4.16
CA GLY A 186 -13.03 -3.05 -4.30
C GLY A 186 -13.91 -3.67 -5.39
N GLY A 187 -13.64 -4.92 -5.78
CA GLY A 187 -14.51 -5.70 -6.68
C GLY A 187 -14.09 -5.72 -8.15
N TYR A 188 -13.13 -4.88 -8.56
CA TYR A 188 -12.61 -4.83 -9.94
C TYR A 188 -12.09 -6.18 -10.44
N LEU A 189 -11.41 -6.93 -9.58
CA LEU A 189 -10.93 -8.27 -9.92
C LEU A 189 -12.08 -9.19 -10.37
N LEU A 190 -13.13 -9.27 -9.56
CA LEU A 190 -14.31 -10.09 -9.86
C LEU A 190 -15.01 -9.61 -11.14
N THR A 191 -15.17 -8.29 -11.30
CA THR A 191 -15.79 -7.71 -12.51
C THR A 191 -15.04 -8.13 -13.78
N ALA A 192 -13.71 -8.01 -13.79
CA ALA A 192 -12.91 -8.36 -14.96
C ALA A 192 -12.81 -9.88 -15.16
N CYS A 193 -12.80 -10.70 -14.10
CA CYS A 193 -12.93 -12.16 -14.22
C CYS A 193 -14.24 -12.58 -14.89
N LEU A 194 -15.37 -12.01 -14.47
CA LEU A 194 -16.67 -12.30 -15.10
C LEU A 194 -16.73 -11.81 -16.56
N ALA A 195 -16.19 -10.62 -16.84
CA ALA A 195 -16.17 -10.05 -18.18
C ALA A 195 -15.30 -10.88 -19.15
N THR A 196 -14.09 -11.24 -18.74
CA THR A 196 -13.16 -12.04 -19.55
C THR A 196 -13.64 -13.49 -19.69
N GLY A 197 -14.28 -14.06 -18.66
CA GLY A 197 -14.92 -15.38 -18.75
C GLY A 197 -16.01 -15.41 -19.83
N ARG A 198 -16.87 -14.39 -19.87
CA ARG A 198 -17.87 -14.24 -20.95
C ARG A 198 -17.23 -14.04 -22.32
N TRP A 199 -16.14 -13.28 -22.40
CA TRP A 199 -15.41 -13.07 -23.66
C TRP A 199 -14.82 -14.37 -24.19
N ALA A 200 -14.06 -15.10 -23.37
CA ALA A 200 -13.49 -16.39 -23.72
C ALA A 200 -14.58 -17.41 -24.10
N GLY A 201 -15.70 -17.44 -23.37
CA GLY A 201 -16.83 -18.31 -23.68
C GLY A 201 -17.48 -18.04 -25.05
N ARG A 202 -17.52 -16.78 -25.48
CA ARG A 202 -17.96 -16.41 -26.84
C ARG A 202 -16.94 -16.73 -27.91
N GLY A 203 -15.65 -16.74 -27.55
CA GLY A 203 -14.57 -17.14 -28.44
C GLY A 203 -14.51 -18.64 -28.72
N ALA A 204 -14.99 -19.44 -27.77
CA ALA A 204 -14.98 -20.90 -27.83
C ALA A 204 -16.22 -21.52 -28.48
N ALA A 205 -17.31 -20.76 -28.62
CA ALA A 205 -18.57 -21.19 -29.24
C ALA A 205 -18.55 -20.96 -30.76
#